data_AF-A0A7W1DGW1-F1
#
_entry.id   AF-A0A7W1DGW1-F1
#
_cell.length_a   1.000
_cell.length_b   1.000
_cell.length_c   1.000
_cell.angle_alpha   90.00
_cell.angle_beta   90.00
_cell.angle_gamma   90.00
#
_symmetry.space_group_name_H-M   'P 1'
#
loop_
_entity.id
_entity.type
_entity.pdbx_description
1 polymer ?
#
loop_
_entity_poly.entity_id
_entity_poly.type
_entity_poly.pdbx_seq_one_letter_code
_entity_poly.pdbx_strand_id
1 'polypeptide(L)' 'MFADLGVYLPDGPDTQYAYGAPSGGEAGDLVFFDESGYGISHVGIATGYGTVIHASTYYGAVVETPIEYIPGYVGAVDAY' A
#
# COMPACT_ATOMS: atom_id res chain seq x y z
N MET A 1 -6.39 -6.85 10.46
CA MET A 1 -5.42 -6.42 11.50
C MET A 1 -4.05 -6.50 10.86
N PHE A 2 -3.38 -5.35 10.65
CA PHE A 2 -2.09 -5.23 9.96
C PHE A 2 -0.97 -5.82 10.82
N ALA A 3 -0.69 -7.13 10.69
CA ALA A 3 0.28 -7.80 11.56
C ALA A 3 1.28 -8.75 10.86
N ASP A 4 1.17 -9.04 9.56
CA ASP A 4 1.93 -10.18 8.98
C ASP A 4 3.05 -9.86 7.99
N LEU A 5 3.52 -8.61 7.89
CA LEU A 5 4.67 -8.26 7.02
C LEU A 5 5.80 -7.45 7.67
N GLY A 6 5.96 -7.50 8.99
CA GLY A 6 7.23 -7.14 9.64
C GLY A 6 7.69 -5.68 9.53
N VAL A 7 6.86 -4.77 9.03
CA VAL A 7 7.09 -3.33 9.02
C VAL A 7 6.10 -2.68 9.98
N TYR A 8 6.62 -2.21 11.12
CA TYR A 8 5.84 -1.50 12.12
C TYR A 8 5.69 -0.05 11.69
N LEU A 9 4.65 0.24 10.92
CA LEU A 9 4.29 1.61 10.62
C LEU A 9 3.35 2.16 11.72
N PRO A 10 3.46 3.45 12.09
CA PRO A 10 2.62 4.07 13.12
C PRO A 10 1.13 3.90 12.80
N ASP A 11 0.31 3.90 13.87
CA ASP A 11 -1.06 3.36 14.01
C ASP A 11 -2.15 3.97 13.10
N GLY A 12 -1.78 4.74 12.07
CA GLY A 12 -2.72 5.29 11.08
C GLY A 12 -2.09 5.40 9.67
N PRO A 13 -2.75 4.90 8.61
CA PRO A 13 -2.23 4.99 7.25
C PRO A 13 -2.10 6.44 6.74
N ASP A 14 -2.91 7.37 7.26
CA ASP A 14 -2.80 8.80 6.96
C ASP A 14 -1.47 9.41 7.46
N THR A 15 -0.95 8.92 8.60
CA THR A 15 0.34 9.38 9.14
C THR A 15 1.53 8.76 8.40
N GLN A 16 1.35 7.61 7.77
CA GLN A 16 2.38 6.95 6.95
C GLN A 16 2.53 7.63 5.59
N TYR A 17 1.41 7.97 4.95
CA TYR A 17 1.43 8.76 3.72
C TYR A 17 2.07 10.14 3.92
N ALA A 18 1.93 10.72 5.11
CA ALA A 18 2.56 12.00 5.47
C ALA A 18 4.05 11.89 5.88
N TYR A 19 4.56 10.68 6.16
CA TYR A 19 5.93 10.48 6.66
C TYR A 19 6.94 10.16 5.55
N GLY A 20 6.51 9.47 4.49
CA GLY A 20 7.35 9.18 3.33
C GLY A 20 7.45 10.34 2.33
N ALA A 21 8.46 10.29 1.46
CA ALA A 21 8.56 11.23 0.34
C ALA A 21 7.65 10.76 -0.81
N PRO A 22 6.84 11.63 -1.43
CA PRO A 22 6.03 11.24 -2.59
C PRO A 22 6.89 10.60 -3.68
N SER A 23 6.45 9.45 -4.19
CA SER A 23 7.19 8.67 -5.18
C SER A 23 6.33 8.24 -6.37
N GLY A 24 6.98 7.80 -7.44
CA GLY A 24 6.36 7.23 -8.64
C GLY A 24 5.95 5.76 -8.50
N GLY A 25 6.18 5.10 -7.35
CA GLY A 25 5.90 3.68 -7.16
C GLY A 25 7.04 2.80 -7.68
N GLU A 26 8.26 3.18 -7.34
CA GLU A 26 9.46 2.38 -7.58
C GLU A 26 9.42 1.08 -6.74
N ALA A 27 10.32 0.16 -7.06
CA ALA A 27 10.38 -1.11 -6.36
C ALA A 27 10.74 -0.90 -4.87
N GLY A 28 9.85 -1.30 -3.97
CA GLY A 28 10.02 -1.16 -2.53
C GLY A 28 9.19 -0.04 -1.89
N ASP A 29 8.61 0.86 -2.70
CA ASP A 29 7.76 1.93 -2.19
C ASP A 29 6.49 1.40 -1.56
N LEU A 30 5.97 2.14 -0.57
CA LEU A 30 4.65 1.87 -0.02
C LEU A 30 3.58 2.52 -0.90
N VAL A 31 2.58 1.74 -1.29
CA VAL A 31 1.43 2.20 -2.08
C VAL A 31 0.15 2.07 -1.27
N PHE A 32 -0.65 3.14 -1.29
CA PHE A 32 -1.83 3.29 -0.44
C PHE A 32 -3.12 3.38 -1.24
N PHE A 33 -4.18 2.83 -0.67
CA PHE A 33 -5.51 2.76 -1.28
C PHE A 33 -6.59 3.13 -0.26
N ASP A 34 -7.60 3.88 -0.69
CA ASP A 34 -8.87 4.13 -0.02
C ASP A 34 -9.97 3.33 -0.73
N GLU A 35 -10.06 2.04 -0.39
CA GLU A 35 -11.02 1.11 -1.01
C GLU A 35 -12.46 1.36 -0.50
N SER A 36 -12.61 2.03 0.65
CA SER A 36 -13.91 2.21 1.34
C SER A 36 -14.50 3.62 1.19
N GLY A 37 -13.73 4.60 0.71
CA GLY A 37 -14.10 6.00 0.56
C GLY A 37 -14.10 6.81 1.87
N TYR A 38 -13.48 6.30 2.93
CA TYR A 38 -13.47 6.91 4.28
C TYR A 38 -12.07 7.26 4.77
N GLY A 39 -11.08 7.28 3.89
CA GLY A 39 -9.66 7.44 4.22
C GLY A 39 -8.86 6.18 3.87
N ILE A 40 -7.53 6.29 3.90
CA ILE A 40 -6.65 5.19 3.47
C ILE A 40 -6.99 3.92 4.27
N SER A 41 -7.36 2.86 3.57
CA SER A 41 -7.84 1.61 4.17
C SER A 41 -6.91 0.44 3.92
N HIS A 42 -6.01 0.56 2.95
CA HIS A 42 -5.16 -0.54 2.50
C HIS A 42 -3.78 -0.06 2.04
N VAL A 43 -2.77 -0.92 2.24
CA VAL A 43 -1.37 -0.65 1.87
C VAL A 43 -0.72 -1.91 1.29
N GLY A 44 0.21 -1.71 0.37
CA GLY A 44 1.08 -2.75 -0.17
C GLY A 44 2.45 -2.20 -0.56
N ILE A 45 3.29 -3.06 -1.12
CA ILE A 45 4.64 -2.71 -1.59
C ILE A 45 4.65 -2.74 -3.11
N ALA A 46 5.06 -1.64 -3.73
CA ALA A 46 5.19 -1.54 -5.18
C ALA A 46 6.37 -2.38 -5.67
N THR A 47 6.20 -3.05 -6.81
CA THR A 47 7.25 -3.86 -7.44
C THR A 47 8.12 -3.05 -8.40
N GLY A 48 7.75 -1.80 -8.70
CA GLY A 48 8.37 -0.99 -9.75
C GLY A 48 7.85 -1.28 -11.17
N TYR A 49 6.98 -2.28 -11.34
CA TYR A 49 6.43 -2.68 -12.65
C TYR A 49 4.92 -2.38 -12.78
N GLY A 50 4.40 -1.45 -11.98
CA GLY A 50 2.96 -1.13 -11.93
C GLY A 50 2.11 -2.18 -11.19
N THR A 51 2.75 -3.15 -10.53
CA THR A 51 2.09 -4.13 -9.66
C THR A 51 2.42 -3.86 -8.19
N VAL A 52 1.60 -4.41 -7.31
CA VAL A 52 1.72 -4.31 -5.85
C VAL A 52 1.62 -5.69 -5.23
N ILE A 53 2.52 -5.96 -4.28
CA ILE A 53 2.43 -7.12 -3.39
C ILE A 53 1.68 -6.69 -2.14
N HIS A 54 0.55 -7.34 -1.85
CA HIS A 54 -0.31 -6.99 -0.73
C HIS A 54 -1.03 -8.20 -0.13
N ALA A 55 -1.43 -8.08 1.14
CA ALA A 55 -2.27 -9.06 1.80
C ALA A 55 -3.72 -8.89 1.32
N SER A 56 -4.18 -9.77 0.43
CA SER A 56 -5.54 -9.73 -0.08
C SER A 56 -6.49 -10.47 0.84
N THR A 57 -7.50 -9.77 1.34
CA THR A 57 -8.62 -10.37 2.08
C THR A 57 -9.50 -11.25 1.18
N TYR A 58 -9.61 -10.91 -0.12
CA TYR A 58 -10.37 -11.69 -1.09
C TYR A 58 -9.76 -13.08 -1.33
N TYR A 59 -8.43 -13.16 -1.44
CA TYR A 59 -7.70 -14.42 -1.64
C TYR A 59 -7.24 -15.09 -0.34
N GLY A 60 -7.31 -14.39 0.79
CA GLY A 60 -6.79 -14.88 2.08
C GLY A 60 -5.28 -15.15 2.06
N ALA A 61 -4.55 -14.47 1.17
CA ALA A 61 -3.13 -14.71 0.91
C ALA A 61 -2.42 -13.42 0.49
N VAL A 62 -1.10 -13.42 0.58
CA VAL A 62 -0.27 -12.39 -0.05
C VAL A 62 -0.22 -12.68 -1.55
N VAL A 63 -0.63 -11.69 -2.34
CA VAL A 63 -0.71 -11.79 -3.80
C VAL A 63 -0.06 -10.58 -4.45
N GLU A 64 0.33 -10.75 -5.71
CA GLU A 64 0.74 -9.66 -6.59
C GLU A 64 -0.41 -9.31 -7.53
N THR A 65 -0.79 -8.04 -7.56
CA THR A 65 -1.93 -7.54 -8.37
C THR A 65 -1.52 -6.25 -9.09
N PRO A 66 -1.98 -6.00 -10.34
CA PRO A 66 -1.86 -4.69 -10.95
C PRO A 66 -2.51 -3.60 -10.07
N ILE A 67 -1.79 -2.48 -9.86
CA ILE A 67 -2.27 -1.38 -9.00
C ILE A 67 -3.62 -0.85 -9.51
N GLU A 68 -3.79 -0.76 -10.83
CA GLU A 68 -5.03 -0.29 -11.48
C GLU A 68 -6.27 -1.15 -11.17
N TYR A 69 -6.10 -2.38 -10.69
CA TYR A 69 -7.22 -3.26 -10.35
C TYR A 69 -7.69 -3.12 -8.90
N ILE A 70 -6.95 -2.39 -8.08
CA ILE A 70 -7.33 -2.10 -6.71
C ILE A 70 -7.99 -0.71 -6.69
N PRO A 71 -9.25 -0.60 -6.25
CA PRO A 71 -9.96 0.67 -6.24
C PRO A 71 -9.32 1.65 -5.26
N GLY A 72 -9.44 2.95 -5.57
CA GLY A 72 -9.10 4.01 -4.63
C GLY A 72 -7.61 4.25 -4.44
N TYR A 73 -6.79 4.08 -5.48
CA TYR A 73 -5.37 4.46 -5.42
C TYR A 73 -5.19 5.91 -4.94
N VAL A 74 -4.43 6.09 -3.87
CA VAL A 74 -4.16 7.40 -3.25
C VAL A 74 -2.80 7.93 -3.69
N GLY A 75 -1.77 7.08 -3.67
CA GLY A 75 -0.41 7.46 -4.03
C GLY A 75 0.63 6.46 -3.53
N ALA A 76 1.88 6.71 -3.90
CA ALA A 76 3.05 5.98 -3.42
C ALA A 76 3.96 6.92 -2.62
N VAL A 77 4.63 6.37 -1.61
CA VAL A 77 5.70 7.06 -0.90
C VAL A 77 6.93 6.17 -0.79
N ASP A 78 8.10 6.78 -0.95
CA ASP A 78 9.36 6.18 -0.53
C ASP A 78 9.47 6.35 1.00
N ALA A 79 9.64 5.23 1.68
CA ALA A 79 9.74 5.16 3.14
C ALA A 79 11.20 5.17 3.64
N TYR A 80 12.19 5.25 2.74
CA TYR A 80 13.62 5.15 3.03
C TYR A 80 14.42 6.44 2.73
#